data_AF-A0A2G4SW86-F1
#
_entry.id   AF-A0A2G4SW86-F1
#
_cell.length_a   1.000
_cell.length_b   1.000
_cell.length_c   1.000
_cell.angle_alpha   90.00
_cell.angle_beta   90.00
_cell.angle_gamma   90.00
#
_symmetry.space_group_name_H-M   'P 1'
#
loop_
_entity.id
_entity.type
_entity.pdbx_description
1 polymer ?
#
loop_
_entity_poly.entity_id
_entity_poly.type
_entity_poly.pdbx_seq_one_letter_code
_entity_poly.pdbx_strand_id
1 'polypeptide(L)' 'MIKAYLRHEPLATFGVIASTRSSIVYDHAGKVAITPALEEAILWDLKKETEVRTKRGQ' A
#
# COMPACT_ATOMS: atom_id res chain seq x y z
N MET A 1 19.77 19.25 -32.04
CA MET A 1 19.70 19.61 -30.62
C MET A 1 18.38 19.07 -30.07
N ILE A 2 18.39 17.96 -29.33
CA ILE A 2 17.16 17.36 -28.78
C ILE A 2 16.82 18.10 -27.48
N LYS A 3 15.62 18.69 -27.41
CA LYS A 3 15.05 19.16 -26.15
C LYS A 3 14.63 17.94 -25.34
N ALA A 4 15.34 17.66 -24.25
CA ALA A 4 14.85 16.73 -23.25
C ALA A 4 13.67 17.41 -22.54
N TYR A 5 12.47 16.85 -22.67
CA TYR A 5 11.31 17.26 -21.87
C TYR A 5 11.41 16.60 -20.51
N LEU A 6 11.25 17.38 -19.44
CA LEU A 6 11.18 16.84 -18.09
C LEU A 6 9.91 15.99 -17.96
N ARG A 7 10.07 14.70 -17.63
CA ARG A 7 8.95 13.80 -17.32
C ARG A 7 8.78 13.74 -15.81
N HIS A 8 7.53 13.84 -15.36
CA HIS A 8 7.20 13.65 -13.96
C HIS A 8 6.97 12.16 -13.70
N GLU A 9 7.52 11.68 -12.59
CA GLU A 9 7.35 10.30 -12.14
C GLU A 9 6.63 10.31 -10.77
N PRO A 10 5.87 9.26 -10.44
CA PRO A 10 5.24 9.12 -9.13
C PRO A 10 6.31 9.06 -8.03
N LEU A 11 6.16 9.89 -6.99
CA LEU A 11 7.05 9.86 -5.82
C LEU A 11 6.53 8.93 -4.73
N ALA A 12 5.25 9.04 -4.39
CA ALA A 12 4.62 8.26 -3.34
C ALA A 12 3.10 8.22 -3.52
N THR A 13 2.47 7.19 -2.97
CA THR A 13 1.01 7.05 -2.86
C THR A 13 0.68 6.76 -1.39
N PHE A 14 -0.31 7.47 -0.84
CA PHE A 14 -0.69 7.34 0.58
C PHE A 14 -2.18 7.69 0.77
N GLY A 15 -2.72 7.39 1.96
CA GLY A 15 -4.07 7.76 2.36
C GLY A 15 -5.16 6.72 2.07
N VAL A 16 -4.83 5.61 1.41
CA VAL A 16 -5.74 4.48 1.21
C VAL A 16 -5.41 3.37 2.20
N ILE A 17 -6.34 3.05 3.11
CA ILE A 17 -6.17 1.95 4.07
C ILE A 17 -6.64 0.63 3.47
N ALA A 18 -7.80 0.61 2.80
CA ALA A 18 -8.30 -0.56 2.08
C ALA A 18 -9.12 -0.11 0.87
N SER A 19 -8.92 -0.79 -0.27
CA SER A 19 -9.69 -0.58 -1.50
C SER A 19 -11.12 -1.07 -1.35
N THR A 20 -12.04 -0.43 -2.06
CA THR A 20 -13.44 -0.84 -2.12
C THR A 20 -13.57 -2.28 -2.63
N ARG A 21 -14.36 -3.11 -1.92
CA ARG A 21 -14.59 -4.53 -2.24
C ARG A 21 -13.32 -5.40 -2.26
N SER A 22 -12.26 -4.99 -1.56
CA SER A 22 -11.05 -5.80 -1.41
C SER A 22 -11.19 -6.88 -0.32
N SER A 23 -10.43 -7.97 -0.45
CA SER A 23 -10.35 -9.01 0.57
C SER A 23 -9.24 -8.67 1.57
N ILE A 24 -9.63 -8.49 2.83
CA ILE A 24 -8.69 -8.25 3.94
C ILE A 24 -8.35 -9.60 4.56
N VAL A 25 -7.07 -9.85 4.77
CA VAL A 25 -6.57 -11.07 5.40
C VAL A 25 -5.95 -10.72 6.74
N TYR A 26 -6.19 -11.53 7.76
CA TYR A 26 -5.59 -11.37 9.07
C TYR A 26 -4.56 -12.48 9.31
N ASP A 27 -3.53 -12.15 10.09
CA ASP A 27 -2.66 -13.15 10.72
C ASP A 27 -3.49 -14.09 11.63
N HIS A 28 -3.03 -15.33 11.80
CA HIS A 28 -3.57 -16.30 12.74
C HIS A 28 -3.71 -15.74 14.17
N ALA A 29 -2.80 -14.88 14.63
CA ALA A 29 -2.91 -14.25 15.95
C ALA A 29 -3.79 -12.99 15.97
N GLY A 30 -4.31 -12.55 14.83
CA GLY A 30 -5.15 -11.34 14.71
C GLY A 30 -4.44 -10.03 15.05
N LYS A 31 -3.10 -10.02 15.08
CA LYS A 31 -2.31 -8.82 15.42
C LYS A 31 -1.99 -7.96 14.21
N VAL A 32 -2.00 -8.58 13.04
CA VAL A 32 -1.63 -7.98 11.77
C VAL A 32 -2.77 -8.10 10.78
N ALA A 33 -3.07 -7.03 10.06
CA ALA A 33 -4.00 -7.02 8.95
C ALA A 33 -3.26 -6.76 7.64
N ILE A 34 -3.63 -7.50 6.60
CA ILE A 34 -3.15 -7.34 5.23
C ILE A 34 -4.30 -6.78 4.42
N THR A 35 -4.18 -5.53 3.98
CA THR A 35 -5.21 -4.84 3.22
C THR A 35 -4.71 -4.52 1.81
N PRO A 36 -5.50 -4.78 0.76
CA PRO A 36 -5.20 -4.28 -0.57
C PRO A 36 -5.52 -2.78 -0.64
N ALA A 37 -4.56 -1.95 -1.05
CA ALA A 37 -4.68 -0.52 -1.24
C ALA A 37 -4.19 -0.15 -2.66
N LEU A 38 -5.15 0.06 -3.57
CA LEU A 38 -4.91 0.21 -5.01
C LEU A 38 -4.09 -0.95 -5.59
N GLU A 39 -2.88 -0.67 -6.09
CA GLU A 39 -1.92 -1.63 -6.66
C GLU A 39 -0.96 -2.23 -5.62
N GLU A 40 -1.13 -1.85 -4.36
CA GLU A 40 -0.27 -2.23 -3.24
C GLU A 40 -1.04 -3.09 -2.23
N ALA A 41 -0.32 -3.96 -1.53
CA ALA A 41 -0.80 -4.68 -0.37
C ALA A 41 -0.04 -4.17 0.85
N ILE A 42 -0.77 -3.65 1.83
CA ILE A 42 -0.22 -3.02 3.02
C ILE A 42 -0.43 -3.93 4.22
N LEU A 43 0.61 -4.05 5.04
CA LEU A 43 0.64 -4.78 6.29
C LEU A 43 0.51 -3.79 7.44
N TRP A 44 -0.53 -3.94 8.26
CA TRP A 44 -0.84 -3.06 9.39
C TRP A 44 -0.66 -3.77 10.72
N ASP A 45 0.04 -3.15 11.67
CA ASP A 45 0.02 -3.56 13.07
C ASP A 45 -1.23 -2.96 13.72
N LEU A 46 -2.19 -3.82 14.08
CA LEU A 46 -3.48 -3.38 14.61
C LEU A 46 -3.40 -2.82 16.05
N LYS A 47 -2.34 -3.14 16.79
CA LYS A 47 -2.14 -2.62 18.15
C LYS A 47 -1.52 -1.24 18.14
N LYS A 48 -0.60 -1.00 17.20
CA LYS A 48 0.10 0.28 17.05
C LYS A 48 -0.58 1.23 16.08
N GLU A 49 -1.53 0.73 15.29
CA GLU A 49 -2.23 1.47 14.23
C GLU A 49 -1.25 2.04 13.18
N THR A 50 -0.15 1.33 12.94
CA THR A 50 0.92 1.76 12.03
C THR A 50 1.10 0.80 10.86
N GLU A 51 1.41 1.37 9.70
CA GLU A 51 1.94 0.59 8.57
C GLU A 51 3.27 -0.05 8.96
N VAL A 52 3.37 -1.36 8.80
CA VAL A 52 4.60 -2.13 9.01
C VAL A 52 5.35 -2.28 7.68
N ARG A 53 4.61 -2.52 6.60
CA ARG A 53 5.20 -2.76 5.29
C ARG A 53 4.20 -2.59 4.15
N THR A 54 4.67 -2.03 3.04
CA THR A 54 3.93 -1.99 1.78
C THR A 54 4.60 -2.86 0.72
N LYS A 55 3.81 -3.65 -0.01
CA LYS A 55 4.27 -4.48 -1.13
C LYS A 55 3.46 -4.14 -2.38
N ARG A 56 4.13 -3.67 -3.42
CA ARG A 56 3.52 -3.45 -4.73
C ARG A 56 3.37 -4.76 -5.50
N GLY A 57 2.22 -4.97 -6.15
CA GLY A 57 2.02 -6.08 -7.06
C GLY A 57 2.98 -5.97 -8.26
N GLN A 58 3.64 -7.07 -8.62
CA GLN A 58 4.42 -7.17 -9.87
C GLN A 58 3.50 -7.44 -11.05
#